data_AF-A0AAE3KVB1-F1
#
_entry.id   AF-A0AAE3KVB1-F1
#
_cell.length_a   1.000
_cell.length_b   1.000
_cell.length_c   1.000
_cell.angle_alpha   90.00
_cell.angle_beta   90.00
_cell.angle_gamma   90.00
#
_symmetry.space_group_name_H-M   'P 1'
#
loop_
_entity.id
_entity.type
_entity.pdbx_description
1 polymer ?
#
loop_
_entity_poly.entity_id
_entity_poly.type
_entity_poly.pdbx_seq_one_letter_code
_entity_poly.pdbx_strand_id
1 'polypeptide(L)'
;MKSIKLWSVLSLGILLTLGVNRANALPGDTVEMVTSWIAAHPTLRPGIGDGLLVKKSNTGAERFTFQATFLPPGNLGFPTDRRYIRSERISFYDTINGVTPQRLEESLRVIYGPAIYQDYQRSRLVYDYPTSETIDVARRQNRPLIIAQQGKLLLGERFAYWLEVTQTDSGKAYNGQVIIFLREDLDKLETELRDR
;
A
#
# COMPACT_ATOMS: atom_id res chain seq x y z
N MET A 1 50.41 8.85 -55.70
CA MET A 1 51.05 8.20 -54.53
C MET A 1 50.40 8.71 -53.25
N LYS A 2 50.01 7.76 -52.39
CA LYS A 2 49.64 7.86 -50.96
C LYS A 2 48.29 8.51 -50.59
N SER A 3 47.37 7.58 -50.29
CA SER A 3 46.15 7.70 -49.50
C SER A 3 46.42 8.05 -48.03
N ILE A 4 45.53 8.82 -47.40
CA ILE A 4 45.27 8.72 -45.96
C ILE A 4 43.75 8.70 -45.78
N LYS A 5 43.25 7.57 -45.29
CA LYS A 5 41.87 7.37 -44.84
C LYS A 5 41.79 7.87 -43.39
N LEU A 6 40.82 8.72 -43.07
CA LEU A 6 40.35 8.89 -41.69
C LEU A 6 38.93 8.32 -41.59
N TRP A 7 38.85 7.14 -40.99
CA TRP A 7 37.67 6.72 -40.24
C TRP A 7 37.70 7.44 -38.90
N SER A 8 36.59 8.06 -38.49
CA SER A 8 36.23 8.05 -37.07
C SER A 8 34.74 8.24 -36.88
N VAL A 9 34.13 7.13 -36.52
CA VAL A 9 32.82 6.84 -35.93
C VAL A 9 32.26 8.00 -35.09
N LEU A 10 31.12 8.55 -35.51
CA LEU A 10 30.27 9.38 -34.65
C LEU A 10 29.36 8.45 -33.85
N SER A 11 29.85 8.00 -32.70
CA SER A 11 29.06 7.31 -31.69
C SER A 11 28.13 8.33 -31.03
N LEU A 12 26.92 8.49 -31.56
CA LEU A 12 25.87 9.28 -30.92
C LEU A 12 25.42 8.51 -29.67
N GLY A 13 26.03 8.83 -28.54
CA GLY A 13 25.64 8.33 -27.23
C GLY A 13 24.22 8.73 -26.93
N ILE A 14 23.30 7.76 -27.01
CA ILE A 14 21.97 7.87 -26.43
C ILE A 14 22.18 7.99 -24.92
N LEU A 15 22.07 9.21 -24.39
CA LEU A 15 21.86 9.44 -22.97
C LEU A 15 20.48 8.86 -22.62
N LEU A 16 20.45 7.58 -22.26
CA LEU A 16 19.37 7.01 -21.48
C LEU A 16 19.41 7.70 -20.12
N THR A 17 18.64 8.77 -19.98
CA THR A 17 18.20 9.26 -18.67
C THR A 17 17.30 8.18 -18.06
N LEU A 18 17.94 7.16 -17.50
CA LEU A 18 17.34 6.31 -16.48
C LEU A 18 17.06 7.24 -15.29
N GLY A 19 15.94 7.95 -15.36
CA GLY A 19 15.34 8.60 -14.22
C GLY A 19 15.16 7.52 -13.17
N VAL A 20 16.04 7.55 -12.17
CA VAL A 20 15.96 6.70 -11.01
C VAL A 20 14.62 7.00 -10.36
N ASN A 21 13.62 6.17 -10.62
CA ASN A 21 12.37 6.15 -9.86
C ASN A 21 12.71 5.63 -8.45
N ARG A 22 13.44 6.44 -7.68
CA ARG A 22 13.40 6.29 -6.23
C ARG A 22 12.00 6.71 -5.85
N ALA A 23 11.18 5.75 -5.45
CA ALA A 23 10.03 6.06 -4.61
C ALA A 23 10.60 6.75 -3.35
N ASN A 24 10.59 8.09 -3.35
CA ASN A 24 11.19 8.94 -2.30
C ASN A 24 10.17 9.26 -1.18
N ALA A 25 9.18 8.39 -0.99
CA ALA A 25 8.23 8.49 0.10
C ALA A 25 7.66 7.10 0.40
N LEU A 26 8.05 6.59 1.57
CA LEU A 26 7.59 5.35 2.16
C LEU A 26 7.52 5.53 3.68
N PRO A 27 6.90 4.59 4.42
CA PRO A 27 7.05 4.55 5.87
C PRO A 27 8.53 4.66 6.27
N GLY A 28 8.82 5.52 7.25
CA GLY A 28 10.17 5.86 7.70
C GLY A 28 10.70 7.19 7.15
N ASP A 29 10.12 7.72 6.08
CA ASP A 29 10.46 9.05 5.57
C ASP A 29 9.80 10.17 6.39
N THR A 30 10.33 11.38 6.26
CA THR A 30 9.78 12.54 6.98
C THR A 30 8.42 12.93 6.42
N VAL A 31 7.57 13.52 7.27
CA VAL A 31 6.26 14.06 6.87
C VAL A 31 6.40 15.02 5.69
N GLU A 32 7.44 15.86 5.67
CA GLU A 32 7.68 16.81 4.59
C GLU A 32 7.98 16.09 3.26
N MET A 33 8.89 15.11 3.27
CA MET A 33 9.23 14.33 2.07
C MET A 33 8.00 13.62 1.51
N VAL A 34 7.23 12.95 2.37
CA VAL A 34 6.01 12.24 1.94
C VAL A 34 4.97 13.21 1.41
N THR A 35 4.78 14.37 2.05
CA THR A 35 3.85 15.41 1.56
C THR A 35 4.26 15.91 0.18
N SER A 36 5.54 16.24 -0.04
CA SER A 36 6.05 16.69 -1.34
C SER A 36 5.91 15.60 -2.41
N TRP A 37 6.16 14.35 -2.07
CA TRP A 37 5.96 13.23 -3.00
C TRP A 37 4.49 13.05 -3.37
N ILE A 38 3.56 13.08 -2.41
CA ILE A 38 2.11 13.01 -2.69
C ILE A 38 1.72 14.14 -3.65
N ALA A 39 2.14 15.37 -3.35
CA ALA A 39 1.86 16.56 -4.16
C ALA A 39 2.29 16.41 -5.62
N ALA A 40 3.43 15.75 -5.86
CA ALA A 40 3.98 15.49 -7.18
C ALA A 40 3.51 14.16 -7.81
N HIS A 41 2.72 13.34 -7.11
CA HIS A 41 2.46 11.96 -7.52
C HIS A 41 1.47 11.88 -8.71
N PRO A 42 1.88 11.30 -9.86
CA PRO A 42 1.10 11.37 -11.11
C PRO A 42 -0.23 10.62 -11.05
N THR A 43 -0.31 9.57 -10.22
CA THR A 43 -1.53 8.77 -10.05
C THR A 43 -2.44 9.32 -8.97
N LEU A 44 -1.90 9.87 -7.87
CA LEU A 44 -2.73 10.35 -6.76
C LEU A 44 -3.43 11.66 -7.13
N ARG A 45 -2.75 12.51 -7.92
CA ARG A 45 -3.28 13.80 -8.41
C ARG A 45 -3.98 14.59 -7.30
N PRO A 46 -3.32 14.90 -6.18
CA PRO A 46 -3.95 15.53 -5.03
C PRO A 46 -4.54 16.90 -5.39
N GLY A 47 -5.61 17.27 -4.69
CA GLY A 47 -6.13 18.64 -4.67
C GLY A 47 -5.27 19.56 -3.81
N ILE A 48 -5.50 20.86 -3.94
CA ILE A 48 -4.87 21.86 -3.05
C ILE A 48 -5.36 21.60 -1.62
N GLY A 49 -4.42 21.41 -0.70
CA GLY A 49 -4.72 21.18 0.72
C GLY A 49 -4.94 19.73 1.14
N ASP A 50 -4.87 18.76 0.22
CA ASP A 50 -4.99 17.32 0.56
C ASP A 50 -3.90 16.85 1.54
N GLY A 51 -2.69 17.39 1.42
CA GLY A 51 -1.57 17.06 2.31
C GLY A 51 -1.26 15.56 2.30
N LEU A 52 -1.40 14.90 3.46
CA LEU A 52 -1.19 13.46 3.63
C LEU A 52 -2.43 12.59 3.32
N LEU A 53 -3.54 13.21 2.90
CA LEU A 53 -4.81 12.51 2.68
C LEU A 53 -5.39 12.89 1.31
N VAL A 54 -5.38 11.95 0.38
CA VAL A 54 -5.97 12.12 -0.95
C VAL A 54 -7.24 11.30 -1.03
N LYS A 55 -8.36 11.96 -1.34
CA LYS A 55 -9.65 11.29 -1.56
C LYS A 55 -10.12 11.55 -2.98
N LYS A 56 -10.52 10.49 -3.68
CA LYS A 56 -11.12 10.56 -5.02
C LYS A 56 -12.45 9.83 -5.01
N SER A 57 -13.46 10.42 -5.62
CA SER A 57 -14.79 9.83 -5.78
C SER A 57 -15.21 10.08 -7.21
N ASN A 58 -15.50 9.02 -7.97
CA ASN A 58 -16.09 9.16 -9.30
C ASN A 58 -17.63 9.25 -9.18
N THR A 59 -18.20 8.42 -8.30
CA THR A 59 -19.60 8.45 -7.88
C THR A 59 -19.69 8.16 -6.38
N GLY A 60 -20.89 8.18 -5.79
CA GLY A 60 -21.09 7.68 -4.42
C GLY A 60 -20.79 6.18 -4.25
N ALA A 61 -20.72 5.44 -5.36
CA ALA A 61 -20.49 3.99 -5.40
C ALA A 61 -19.00 3.62 -5.58
N GLU A 62 -18.14 4.57 -5.96
CA GLU A 62 -16.72 4.37 -6.21
C GLU A 62 -15.88 5.44 -5.53
N ARG A 63 -15.08 5.03 -4.53
CA ARG A 63 -14.17 5.88 -3.78
C ARG A 63 -12.79 5.26 -3.68
N PHE A 64 -11.78 6.10 -3.81
CA PHE A 64 -10.39 5.80 -3.53
C PHE A 64 -9.91 6.74 -2.42
N THR A 65 -9.10 6.22 -1.51
CA THR A 65 -8.41 7.02 -0.50
C THR A 65 -6.97 6.56 -0.38
N PHE A 66 -6.06 7.52 -0.37
CA PHE A 66 -4.67 7.35 0.05
C PHE A 66 -4.45 8.17 1.31
N GLN A 67 -3.85 7.58 2.34
CA GLN A 67 -3.57 8.26 3.60
C GLN A 67 -2.20 7.87 4.13
N ALA A 68 -1.33 8.85 4.35
CA ALA A 68 -0.09 8.68 5.11
C ALA A 68 -0.28 9.19 6.55
N THR A 69 0.31 8.51 7.52
CA THR A 69 0.22 8.89 8.94
C THR A 69 1.47 8.53 9.72
N PHE A 70 1.78 9.33 10.73
CA PHE A 70 2.82 9.04 11.73
C PHE A 70 2.34 8.03 12.79
N LEU A 71 1.10 7.53 12.68
CA LEU A 71 0.57 6.50 13.58
C LEU A 71 0.90 5.09 13.05
N PRO A 72 1.22 4.14 13.95
CA PRO A 72 1.29 2.74 13.56
C PRO A 72 -0.10 2.23 13.13
N PRO A 73 -0.20 1.16 12.34
CA PRO A 73 -1.48 0.57 11.99
C PRO A 73 -2.20 -0.02 13.22
N GLY A 74 -3.49 -0.28 13.06
CA GLY A 74 -4.34 -0.87 14.09
C GLY A 74 -4.94 0.17 15.04
N ASN A 75 -5.08 -0.19 16.32
CA ASN A 75 -5.66 0.65 17.35
C ASN A 75 -4.83 1.92 17.58
N LEU A 76 -5.52 3.01 17.89
CA LEU A 76 -4.91 4.32 18.13
C LEU A 76 -3.95 4.24 19.32
N GLY A 77 -2.66 4.36 19.03
CA GLY A 77 -1.61 4.59 20.02
C GLY A 77 -1.25 6.06 20.13
N PHE A 78 -0.55 6.43 21.20
CA PHE A 78 0.10 7.74 21.27
C PHE A 78 1.31 7.77 20.32
N PRO A 79 1.40 8.73 19.41
CA PRO A 79 2.53 8.79 18.48
C PRO A 79 3.83 9.10 19.25
N THR A 80 4.78 8.18 19.21
CA THR A 80 6.11 8.34 19.83
C THR A 80 6.95 9.40 19.11
N ASP A 81 6.79 9.52 17.79
CA ASP A 81 7.44 10.54 16.97
C ASP A 81 6.51 10.96 15.82
N ARG A 82 6.29 12.27 15.66
CA ARG A 82 5.43 12.84 14.60
C ARG A 82 6.21 13.34 13.39
N ARG A 83 7.55 13.19 13.40
CA ARG A 83 8.41 13.65 12.30
C ARG A 83 8.41 12.69 11.11
N TYR A 84 8.12 11.41 11.36
CA TYR A 84 8.21 10.34 10.36
C TYR A 84 6.87 9.67 10.14
N ILE A 85 6.60 9.28 8.90
CA ILE A 85 5.45 8.46 8.54
C ILE A 85 5.69 7.03 9.02
N ARG A 86 4.72 6.43 9.72
CA ARG A 86 4.79 5.04 10.18
C ARG A 86 3.96 4.09 9.34
N SER A 87 2.88 4.59 8.74
CA SER A 87 2.04 3.79 7.87
C SER A 87 1.39 4.61 6.76
N GLU A 88 1.16 3.96 5.63
CA GLU A 88 0.45 4.49 4.49
C GLU A 88 -0.64 3.50 4.07
N ARG A 89 -1.86 4.00 3.89
CA ARG A 89 -3.06 3.21 3.60
C ARG A 89 -3.60 3.59 2.24
N ILE A 90 -3.83 2.58 1.41
CA ILE A 90 -4.64 2.66 0.20
C ILE A 90 -5.96 1.95 0.49
N SER A 91 -7.08 2.62 0.23
CA SER A 91 -8.42 2.05 0.42
C SER A 91 -9.29 2.26 -0.81
N PHE A 92 -10.05 1.23 -1.14
CA PHE A 92 -11.07 1.27 -2.18
C PHE A 92 -12.43 0.94 -1.59
N TYR A 93 -13.44 1.67 -2.05
CA TYR A 93 -14.84 1.33 -1.90
C TYR A 93 -15.45 1.32 -3.30
N ASP A 94 -15.93 0.18 -3.76
CA ASP A 94 -16.46 0.02 -5.11
C ASP A 94 -17.60 -1.00 -5.09
N THR A 95 -18.85 -0.53 -5.12
CA THR A 95 -20.02 -1.42 -5.13
C THR A 95 -20.37 -1.94 -6.53
N ILE A 96 -19.88 -1.27 -7.58
CA ILE A 96 -20.16 -1.60 -8.97
C ILE A 96 -19.28 -2.77 -9.39
N ASN A 97 -17.96 -2.57 -9.37
CA ASN A 97 -16.96 -3.54 -9.82
C ASN A 97 -16.51 -4.48 -8.69
N GLY A 98 -16.63 -4.03 -7.42
CA GLY A 98 -16.03 -4.72 -6.29
C GLY A 98 -14.55 -4.39 -6.10
N VAL A 99 -14.01 -4.88 -5.00
CA VAL A 99 -12.60 -4.73 -4.60
C VAL A 99 -12.02 -6.13 -4.42
N THR A 100 -11.14 -6.53 -5.32
CA THR A 100 -10.45 -7.83 -5.23
C THR A 100 -9.09 -7.67 -4.56
N PRO A 101 -8.55 -8.73 -3.93
CA PRO A 101 -7.17 -8.74 -3.44
C PRO A 101 -6.17 -8.34 -4.53
N GLN A 102 -6.34 -8.84 -5.76
CA GLN A 102 -5.45 -8.54 -6.89
C GLN A 102 -5.44 -7.04 -7.23
N ARG A 103 -6.59 -6.35 -7.13
CA ARG A 103 -6.67 -4.90 -7.33
C ARG A 103 -5.91 -4.14 -6.25
N LEU A 104 -5.97 -4.59 -5.00
CA LEU A 104 -5.19 -4.01 -3.90
C LEU A 104 -3.69 -4.23 -4.10
N GLU A 105 -3.27 -5.42 -4.49
CA GLU A 105 -1.87 -5.74 -4.77
C GLU A 105 -1.32 -4.90 -5.93
N GLU A 106 -2.09 -4.80 -7.01
CA GLU A 106 -1.73 -3.99 -8.17
C GLU A 106 -1.63 -2.50 -7.82
N SER A 107 -2.41 -2.02 -6.85
CA SER A 107 -2.29 -0.63 -6.37
C SER A 107 -0.91 -0.33 -5.79
N LEU A 108 -0.22 -1.31 -5.18
CA LEU A 108 1.15 -1.13 -4.69
C LEU A 108 2.12 -0.84 -5.84
N ARG A 109 1.96 -1.55 -6.96
CA ARG A 109 2.78 -1.35 -8.16
C ARG A 109 2.51 0.01 -8.81
N VAL A 110 1.25 0.40 -8.88
CA VAL A 110 0.82 1.65 -9.52
C VAL A 110 1.20 2.89 -8.68
N ILE A 111 1.12 2.79 -7.35
CA ILE A 111 1.41 3.90 -6.45
C ILE A 111 2.91 3.98 -6.10
N TYR A 112 3.55 2.87 -5.77
CA TYR A 112 4.94 2.90 -5.29
C TYR A 112 5.97 2.41 -6.30
N GLY A 113 5.53 1.79 -7.39
CA GLY A 113 6.41 1.22 -8.39
C GLY A 113 6.89 -0.21 -8.10
N PRO A 114 7.76 -0.75 -8.96
CA PRO A 114 8.12 -2.16 -8.97
C PRO A 114 8.89 -2.62 -7.72
N ALA A 115 9.68 -1.74 -7.09
CA ALA A 115 10.48 -2.12 -5.93
C ALA A 115 9.62 -2.53 -4.72
N ILE A 116 8.56 -1.77 -4.43
CA ILE A 116 7.64 -2.06 -3.32
C ILE A 116 6.70 -3.20 -3.65
N TYR A 117 6.26 -3.28 -4.91
CA TYR A 117 5.50 -4.43 -5.35
C TYR A 117 6.29 -5.74 -5.22
N GLN A 118 7.58 -5.73 -5.56
CA GLN A 118 8.44 -6.91 -5.37
C GLN A 118 8.68 -7.26 -3.91
N ASP A 119 8.85 -6.27 -3.02
CA ASP A 119 8.97 -6.50 -1.58
C ASP A 119 7.70 -7.17 -1.02
N TYR A 120 6.51 -6.70 -1.44
CA TYR A 120 5.24 -7.34 -1.11
C TYR A 120 5.14 -8.76 -1.68
N GLN A 121 5.47 -8.99 -2.95
CA GLN A 121 5.34 -10.31 -3.58
C GLN A 121 6.29 -11.36 -2.97
N ARG A 122 7.42 -10.93 -2.40
CA ARG A 122 8.37 -11.79 -1.69
C ARG A 122 8.09 -11.90 -0.19
N SER A 123 7.09 -11.19 0.30
CA SER A 123 6.75 -11.19 1.72
C SER A 123 6.24 -12.56 2.16
N ARG A 124 6.51 -12.91 3.42
CA ARG A 124 5.98 -14.12 4.04
C ARG A 124 4.69 -13.81 4.79
N LEU A 125 3.76 -14.76 4.78
CA LEU A 125 2.58 -14.70 5.65
C LEU A 125 3.01 -14.80 7.11
N VAL A 126 2.55 -13.83 7.90
CA VAL A 126 2.74 -13.77 9.35
C VAL A 126 1.46 -14.21 10.05
N TYR A 127 0.33 -13.68 9.61
CA TYR A 127 -0.98 -13.97 10.19
C TYR A 127 -2.07 -13.89 9.13
N ASP A 128 -2.94 -14.89 9.12
CA ASP A 128 -4.16 -14.93 8.33
C ASP A 128 -5.35 -14.63 9.25
N TYR A 129 -6.19 -13.68 8.86
CA TYR A 129 -7.28 -13.20 9.69
C TYR A 129 -8.61 -13.22 8.93
N PRO A 130 -9.68 -13.69 9.56
CA PRO A 130 -9.68 -14.49 10.78
C PRO A 130 -9.04 -15.86 10.55
N THR A 131 -8.48 -16.47 11.59
CA THR A 131 -8.06 -17.88 11.54
C THR A 131 -9.26 -18.80 11.39
N SER A 132 -9.03 -20.06 10.99
CA SER A 132 -10.13 -21.05 10.86
C SER A 132 -10.85 -21.27 12.19
N GLU A 133 -10.10 -21.29 13.29
CA GLU A 133 -10.60 -21.38 14.65
C GLU A 133 -11.46 -20.16 15.01
N THR A 134 -11.00 -18.95 14.66
CA THR A 134 -11.75 -17.70 14.86
C THR A 134 -13.06 -17.71 14.06
N ILE A 135 -13.06 -18.21 12.82
CA ILE A 135 -14.27 -18.34 11.99
C ILE A 135 -15.29 -19.27 12.66
N ASP A 136 -14.85 -20.41 13.18
CA ASP A 136 -15.75 -21.37 13.83
C ASP A 136 -16.35 -20.81 15.13
N VAL A 137 -15.56 -20.09 15.92
CA VAL A 137 -16.05 -19.38 17.10
C VAL A 137 -17.05 -18.29 16.69
N ALA A 138 -16.71 -17.48 15.70
CA ALA A 138 -17.58 -16.39 15.21
C ALA A 138 -18.92 -16.93 14.68
N ARG A 139 -18.92 -18.07 14.00
CA ARG A 139 -20.14 -18.74 13.54
C ARG A 139 -21.03 -19.18 14.70
N ARG A 140 -20.45 -19.81 15.74
CA ARG A 140 -21.18 -20.22 16.95
C ARG A 140 -21.73 -19.03 17.74
N GLN A 141 -21.03 -17.91 17.74
CA GLN A 141 -21.41 -16.68 18.45
C GLN A 141 -22.27 -15.72 17.61
N ASN A 142 -22.67 -16.12 16.40
CA ASN A 142 -23.43 -15.29 15.46
C ASN A 142 -22.78 -13.91 15.21
N ARG A 143 -21.47 -13.91 14.93
CA ARG A 143 -20.66 -12.71 14.63
C ARG A 143 -20.29 -12.67 13.14
N PRO A 144 -21.24 -12.40 12.22
CA PRO A 144 -21.01 -12.46 10.77
C PRO A 144 -19.98 -11.44 10.28
N LEU A 145 -19.83 -10.29 10.97
CA LEU A 145 -18.86 -9.25 10.60
C LEU A 145 -17.40 -9.74 10.69
N ILE A 146 -17.07 -10.61 11.65
CA ILE A 146 -15.72 -11.18 11.77
C ILE A 146 -15.44 -12.10 10.58
N ILE A 147 -16.44 -12.90 10.18
CA ILE A 147 -16.34 -13.84 9.06
C ILE A 147 -16.22 -13.08 7.73
N ALA A 148 -16.94 -11.97 7.59
CA ALA A 148 -16.94 -11.13 6.39
C ALA A 148 -15.60 -10.44 6.13
N GLN A 149 -14.81 -10.16 7.18
CA GLN A 149 -13.47 -9.60 7.06
C GLN A 149 -12.49 -10.71 6.70
N GLN A 150 -11.63 -10.48 5.71
CA GLN A 150 -10.59 -11.41 5.29
C GLN A 150 -9.33 -10.60 5.04
N GLY A 151 -8.23 -10.96 5.70
CA GLY A 151 -7.00 -10.19 5.62
C GLY A 151 -5.73 -11.00 5.87
N LYS A 152 -4.64 -10.49 5.32
CA LYS A 152 -3.31 -11.08 5.37
C LYS A 152 -2.31 -10.08 5.93
N LEU A 153 -1.69 -10.46 7.03
CA LEU A 153 -0.54 -9.77 7.59
C LEU A 153 0.72 -10.41 7.04
N LEU A 154 1.54 -9.61 6.37
CA LEU A 154 2.71 -10.08 5.64
C LEU A 154 3.95 -9.30 6.07
N LEU A 155 5.10 -9.96 6.03
CA LEU A 155 6.40 -9.35 6.31
C LEU A 155 7.33 -9.46 5.10
N GLY A 156 7.65 -8.32 4.49
CA GLY A 156 8.68 -8.18 3.45
C GLY A 156 10.07 -7.93 4.03
N GLU A 157 11.04 -7.71 3.14
CA GLU A 157 12.40 -7.33 3.52
C GLU A 157 12.46 -5.87 3.96
N ARG A 158 11.64 -4.98 3.38
CA ARG A 158 11.66 -3.54 3.70
C ARG A 158 10.52 -3.14 4.60
N PHE A 159 9.31 -3.63 4.32
CA PHE A 159 8.10 -3.23 5.04
C PHE A 159 7.26 -4.42 5.48
N ALA A 160 6.33 -4.15 6.38
CA ALA A 160 5.22 -5.04 6.65
C ALA A 160 3.97 -4.54 5.92
N TYR A 161 3.06 -5.47 5.63
CA TYR A 161 1.86 -5.21 4.84
C TYR A 161 0.64 -5.81 5.52
N TRP A 162 -0.46 -5.05 5.53
CA TRP A 162 -1.77 -5.51 5.95
C TRP A 162 -2.75 -5.32 4.80
N LEU A 163 -3.14 -6.42 4.18
CA LEU A 163 -4.16 -6.44 3.13
C LEU A 163 -5.46 -6.96 3.71
N GLU A 164 -6.56 -6.24 3.55
CA GLU A 164 -7.85 -6.59 4.14
C GLU A 164 -8.97 -6.29 3.15
N VAL A 165 -9.93 -7.20 3.02
CA VAL A 165 -11.17 -7.02 2.26
C VAL A 165 -12.36 -7.38 3.14
N THR A 166 -13.48 -6.70 2.93
CA THR A 166 -14.76 -7.04 3.58
C THR A 166 -15.72 -7.55 2.53
N GLN A 167 -16.04 -8.84 2.61
CA GLN A 167 -16.97 -9.54 1.73
C GLN A 167 -18.41 -9.39 2.24
N THR A 168 -19.38 -9.37 1.32
CA THR A 168 -20.79 -9.56 1.64
C THR A 168 -21.14 -11.04 1.71
N ASP A 169 -22.36 -11.36 2.13
CA ASP A 169 -22.87 -12.75 2.19
C ASP A 169 -22.81 -13.47 0.83
N SER A 170 -22.82 -12.72 -0.27
CA SER A 170 -22.63 -13.22 -1.64
C SER A 170 -21.17 -13.48 -2.04
N GLY A 171 -20.20 -13.25 -1.15
CA GLY A 171 -18.77 -13.36 -1.41
C GLY A 171 -18.14 -12.18 -2.16
N LYS A 172 -18.92 -11.17 -2.54
CA LYS A 172 -18.39 -9.98 -3.23
C LYS A 172 -17.84 -8.98 -2.20
N ALA A 173 -16.57 -8.62 -2.33
CA ALA A 173 -15.99 -7.54 -1.54
C ALA A 173 -16.25 -6.18 -2.19
N TYR A 174 -16.80 -5.24 -1.42
CA TYR A 174 -17.02 -3.86 -1.87
C TYR A 174 -16.07 -2.87 -1.20
N ASN A 175 -15.40 -3.29 -0.12
CA ASN A 175 -14.40 -2.51 0.58
C ASN A 175 -13.13 -3.34 0.68
N GLY A 176 -11.99 -2.70 0.45
CA GLY A 176 -10.71 -3.28 0.76
C GLY A 176 -9.65 -2.23 0.94
N GLN A 177 -8.58 -2.62 1.63
CA GLN A 177 -7.45 -1.77 1.91
C GLN A 177 -6.15 -2.55 1.89
N VAL A 178 -5.07 -1.84 1.58
CA VAL A 178 -3.71 -2.29 1.85
C VAL A 178 -2.99 -1.20 2.65
N ILE A 179 -2.33 -1.61 3.72
CA ILE A 179 -1.51 -0.74 4.55
C ILE A 179 -0.07 -1.21 4.40
N ILE A 180 0.83 -0.32 4.04
CA ILE A 180 2.28 -0.50 4.12
C ILE A 180 2.78 0.23 5.37
N PHE A 181 3.63 -0.41 6.15
CA PHE A 181 4.07 0.16 7.42
C PHE A 181 5.45 -0.35 7.85
N LEU A 182 6.04 0.32 8.84
CA LEU A 182 7.35 -0.04 9.37
C LEU A 182 7.33 -1.44 9.99
N ARG A 183 8.40 -2.22 9.74
CA ARG A 183 8.52 -3.60 10.23
C ARG A 183 8.42 -3.71 11.75
N GLU A 184 8.92 -2.71 12.48
CA GLU A 184 8.88 -2.66 13.94
C GLU A 184 7.46 -2.59 14.53
N ASP A 185 6.46 -2.20 13.73
CA ASP A 185 5.06 -2.17 14.15
C ASP A 185 4.31 -3.50 13.90
N LEU A 186 4.99 -4.51 13.34
CA LEU A 186 4.39 -5.80 12.98
C LEU A 186 3.80 -6.51 14.21
N ASP A 187 4.60 -6.70 15.26
CA ASP A 187 4.21 -7.49 16.43
C ASP A 187 3.03 -6.85 17.16
N LYS A 188 2.98 -5.51 17.19
CA LYS A 188 1.83 -4.74 17.71
C LYS A 188 0.57 -5.10 16.93
N LEU A 189 0.60 -4.98 15.61
CA LEU A 189 -0.57 -5.24 14.78
C LEU A 189 -1.00 -6.70 14.83
N GLU A 190 -0.04 -7.64 14.82
CA GLU A 190 -0.34 -9.07 14.95
C GLU A 190 -1.07 -9.37 16.25
N THR A 191 -0.59 -8.83 17.38
CA THR A 191 -1.24 -8.99 18.69
C THR A 191 -2.67 -8.45 18.67
N GLU A 192 -2.86 -7.23 18.15
CA GLU A 192 -4.19 -6.64 18.03
C GLU A 192 -5.14 -7.46 17.14
N LEU A 193 -4.65 -8.09 16.07
CA LEU A 193 -5.45 -8.94 15.20
C LEU A 193 -5.81 -10.29 15.83
N ARG A 194 -4.98 -10.79 16.76
CA ARG A 194 -5.25 -12.00 17.55
C ARG A 194 -6.32 -11.76 18.62
N ASP A 195 -6.37 -10.55 19.15
CA ASP A 195 -7.27 -10.14 20.24
C ASP A 195 -8.64 -9.63 19.75
N ARG A 196 -8.87 -9.58 18.42
CA ARG A 196 -10.12 -9.10 17.80
C ARG A 196 -11.30 -10.08 17.94
#